data_AF-A0A672PSX3-F1
#
_entry.id   AF-A0A672PSX3-F1
#
_cell.length_a   1.000
_cell.length_b   1.000
_cell.length_c   1.000
_cell.angle_alpha   90.00
_cell.angle_beta   90.00
_cell.angle_gamma   90.00
#
_symmetry.space_group_name_H-M   'P 1'
#
loop_
_entity.id
_entity.type
_entity.pdbx_description
1 polymer ?
#
loop_
_entity_poly.entity_id
_entity_poly.type
_entity_poly.pdbx_seq_one_letter_code
_entity_poly.pdbx_strand_id
1 'polypeptide(L)'
;MVFLKILMERSRLPVKNFKEQIMSTIHDNPVVIIQGATGCGKTTQIPQYILDEFIQAGRASECNIVVTQVSLLKCVLILCARSP
;
A
#
# COMPACT_ATOMS: atom_id res chain seq x y z
N MET A 1 -7.04 23.02 6.53
CA MET A 1 -5.61 22.96 6.92
C MET A 1 -5.13 21.54 7.29
N VAL A 2 -5.92 20.73 8.00
CA VAL A 2 -5.53 19.38 8.46
C VAL A 2 -5.15 18.41 7.33
N PHE A 3 -5.91 18.36 6.23
CA PHE A 3 -5.65 17.44 5.12
C PHE A 3 -4.26 17.63 4.47
N LEU A 4 -3.87 18.87 4.18
CA LEU A 4 -2.55 19.21 3.63
C LEU A 4 -1.40 18.78 4.54
N LYS A 5 -1.58 18.90 5.87
CA LYS A 5 -0.59 18.44 6.85
C LYS A 5 -0.39 16.92 6.77
N ILE A 6 -1.48 16.16 6.67
CA ILE A 6 -1.44 14.70 6.51
C ILE A 6 -0.70 14.31 5.22
N LEU A 7 -0.96 15.01 4.11
CA LEU A 7 -0.27 14.73 2.83
C LEU A 7 1.24 15.00 2.89
N MET A 8 1.66 16.06 3.59
CA MET A 8 3.07 16.35 3.81
C MET A 8 3.75 15.29 4.68
N GLU A 9 3.09 14.82 5.74
CA GLU A 9 3.63 13.77 6.60
C GLU A 9 3.77 12.43 5.86
N ARG A 10 2.75 12.04 5.08
CA ARG A 10 2.80 10.86 4.21
C ARG A 10 3.97 10.92 3.23
N SER A 11 4.24 12.12 2.71
CA SER A 11 5.34 12.35 1.77
C SER A 11 6.73 12.16 2.36
N ARG A 12 6.87 12.10 3.69
CA ARG A 12 8.13 11.92 4.41
C ARG A 12 8.37 10.47 4.85
N LEU A 13 7.39 9.58 4.70
CA LEU A 13 7.52 8.19 5.13
C LEU A 13 8.49 7.42 4.22
N PRO A 14 9.44 6.64 4.78
CA PRO A 14 10.46 5.95 3.98
C PRO A 14 9.91 5.03 2.88
N VAL A 15 8.75 4.41 3.10
CA VAL A 15 8.09 3.53 2.11
C VAL A 15 7.80 4.24 0.78
N LYS A 16 7.66 5.58 0.78
CA LYS A 16 7.41 6.36 -0.44
C LYS A 16 8.51 6.17 -1.49
N ASN A 17 9.77 6.04 -1.06
CA ASN A 17 10.91 5.86 -1.96
C ASN A 17 10.85 4.51 -2.71
N PHE A 18 10.03 3.57 -2.24
CA PHE A 18 9.86 2.24 -2.83
C PHE A 18 8.50 2.09 -3.53
N LYS A 19 7.73 3.17 -3.70
CA LYS A 19 6.35 3.09 -4.24
C LYS A 19 6.31 2.36 -5.58
N GLU A 20 7.09 2.78 -6.56
CA GLU A 20 7.07 2.20 -7.91
C GLU A 20 7.44 0.72 -7.91
N GLN A 21 8.50 0.35 -7.18
CA GLN A 21 8.93 -1.04 -7.04
C GLN A 21 7.85 -1.90 -6.37
N ILE A 22 7.21 -1.40 -5.31
CA ILE A 22 6.14 -2.11 -4.61
C ILE A 22 4.95 -2.33 -5.55
N MET A 23 4.54 -1.30 -6.29
CA MET A 23 3.40 -1.38 -7.19
C MET A 23 3.67 -2.33 -8.37
N SER A 24 4.86 -2.29 -8.99
CA SER A 24 5.19 -3.25 -10.05
C SER A 24 5.22 -4.69 -9.53
N THR A 25 5.80 -4.92 -8.33
CA THR A 25 5.84 -6.25 -7.73
C THR A 25 4.44 -6.79 -7.45
N ILE A 26 3.52 -5.96 -6.96
CA ILE A 26 2.11 -6.33 -6.73
C ILE A 26 1.37 -6.58 -8.04
N HIS A 27 1.71 -5.84 -9.10
CA HIS A 27 1.11 -6.07 -10.42
C HIS A 27 1.50 -7.43 -10.99
N ASP A 28 2.78 -7.79 -10.87
CA ASP A 28 3.38 -8.96 -11.53
C ASP A 28 3.24 -10.26 -10.72
N ASN A 29 2.89 -10.16 -9.43
CA ASN A 29 2.82 -11.31 -8.54
C ASN A 29 1.46 -11.38 -7.81
N PRO A 30 0.79 -12.55 -7.78
CA PRO A 30 -0.48 -12.71 -7.06
C PRO A 30 -0.33 -12.60 -5.53
N VAL A 31 0.88 -12.85 -5.01
CA VAL A 31 1.19 -12.72 -3.58
C VAL A 31 2.55 -12.03 -3.42
N VAL A 32 2.59 -10.98 -2.59
CA VAL A 32 3.82 -10.24 -2.29
C VAL A 32 4.00 -10.13 -0.77
N ILE A 33 5.19 -10.43 -0.29
CA ILE A 33 5.59 -10.23 1.11
C ILE A 33 6.43 -8.96 1.19
N ILE A 34 5.97 -7.97 1.95
CA ILE A 34 6.69 -6.70 2.11
C ILE A 34 7.19 -6.58 3.55
N GLN A 35 8.51 -6.68 3.71
CA GLN A 35 9.21 -6.50 4.97
C GLN A 35 9.80 -5.08 5.07
N GLY A 36 9.85 -4.53 6.28
CA GLY A 36 10.57 -3.28 6.55
C GLY A 36 10.49 -2.90 8.02
N ALA A 37 11.28 -1.89 8.43
CA ALA A 37 11.30 -1.42 9.82
C ALA A 37 9.93 -0.95 10.34
N THR A 38 9.71 -0.99 11.65
CA THR A 38 8.53 -0.37 12.27
C THR A 38 8.54 1.14 11.99
N GLY A 39 7.38 1.73 11.70
CA GLY A 39 7.27 3.17 11.44
C GLY A 39 7.63 3.62 10.02
N CYS A 40 8.07 2.72 9.12
CA CYS A 40 8.38 3.13 7.75
C CYS A 40 7.15 3.41 6.86
N GLY A 41 5.93 3.10 7.36
CA GLY A 41 4.66 3.44 6.68
C GLY A 41 3.99 2.30 5.90
N LYS A 42 4.46 1.05 6.00
CA LYS A 42 3.92 -0.09 5.21
C LYS A 42 2.39 -0.25 5.33
N THR A 43 1.89 -0.45 6.54
CA THR A 43 0.47 -0.77 6.81
C THR A 43 -0.47 0.38 6.44
N THR A 44 0.04 1.61 6.40
CA THR A 44 -0.77 2.80 6.13
C THR A 44 -0.67 3.27 4.68
N GLN A 45 0.50 3.22 4.06
CA GLN A 45 0.75 3.81 2.74
C GLN A 45 0.52 2.83 1.59
N ILE A 46 0.90 1.56 1.73
CA ILE A 46 0.82 0.61 0.61
C ILE A 46 -0.63 0.34 0.20
N PRO A 47 -1.59 0.11 1.12
CA PRO A 47 -3.00 0.02 0.75
C PRO A 47 -3.53 1.28 0.05
N GLN A 48 -3.05 2.47 0.45
CA GLN A 48 -3.43 3.73 -0.19
C GLN A 48 -2.90 3.82 -1.62
N TYR A 49 -1.66 3.38 -1.87
CA TYR A 49 -1.09 3.38 -3.22
C TYR A 49 -1.89 2.49 -4.17
N ILE A 50 -2.31 1.31 -3.70
CA ILE A 50 -3.16 0.39 -4.48
C ILE A 50 -4.51 1.04 -4.75
N LEU A 51 -5.17 1.57 -3.72
CA LEU A 51 -6.47 2.21 -3.88
C LEU A 51 -6.41 3.42 -4.84
N ASP A 52 -5.40 4.29 -4.68
CA ASP A 52 -5.20 5.47 -5.51
C ASP A 52 -5.01 5.09 -7.00
N GLU A 53 -4.28 4.00 -7.28
CA GLU A 53 -4.10 3.52 -8.66
C GLU A 53 -5.43 3.05 -9.27
N PHE A 54 -6.23 2.28 -8.54
CA PHE A 54 -7.55 1.85 -9.02
C PHE A 54 -8.52 3.03 -9.21
N ILE A 55 -8.47 4.04 -8.33
CA ILE A 55 -9.24 5.28 -8.51
C ILE A 55 -8.79 6.01 -9.78
N GLN A 56 -7.48 6.18 -9.99
CA GLN A 56 -6.92 6.84 -11.17
C GLN A 56 -7.25 6.09 -12.47
N ALA A 57 -7.35 4.77 -12.42
CA ALA A 57 -7.74 3.92 -13.53
C ALA A 57 -9.27 3.86 -13.75
N GLY A 58 -10.09 4.54 -12.93
CA GLY A 58 -11.55 4.49 -13.02
C GLY A 58 -12.18 3.16 -12.59
N ARG A 59 -11.43 2.30 -11.89
CA ARG A 59 -11.81 0.93 -11.47
C ARG A 59 -11.97 0.81 -9.95
N ALA A 60 -12.32 1.90 -9.27
CA ALA A 60 -12.39 1.92 -7.80
C ALA A 60 -13.33 0.85 -7.22
N SER A 61 -14.41 0.49 -7.93
CA SER A 61 -15.37 -0.55 -7.53
C SER A 61 -14.81 -1.98 -7.56
N GLU A 62 -13.72 -2.21 -8.29
CA GLU A 62 -13.08 -3.53 -8.42
C GLU A 62 -12.00 -3.76 -7.36
N CYS A 63 -11.67 -2.74 -6.56
CA CYS A 63 -10.57 -2.79 -5.60
C CYS A 63 -11.06 -3.19 -4.20
N ASN A 64 -10.75 -4.42 -3.79
CA ASN A 64 -10.97 -4.87 -2.43
C ASN A 64 -9.63 -5.21 -1.75
N ILE A 65 -9.26 -4.42 -0.74
CA ILE A 65 -7.98 -4.52 -0.05
C ILE A 65 -8.20 -5.01 1.37
N VAL A 66 -7.65 -6.20 1.67
CA VAL A 66 -7.60 -6.73 3.03
C VAL A 66 -6.18 -6.63 3.56
N VAL A 67 -6.04 -5.96 4.70
CA VAL A 67 -4.74 -5.75 5.35
C VAL A 67 -4.68 -6.61 6.60
N THR A 68 -3.70 -7.51 6.66
CA THR A 68 -3.41 -8.28 7.86
C THR A 68 -1.98 -8.00 8.32
N GLN A 69 -1.75 -8.10 9.63
CA GLN A 69 -0.43 -7.87 10.23
C GLN A 69 0.02 -9.12 11.00
N VAL A 70 1.20 -9.63 10.65
CA VAL A 70 1.83 -10.72 11.38
C VAL A 70 2.81 -10.12 12.39
N SER A 71 2.45 -10.16 13.68
CA SER A 71 3.18 -9.51 14.79
C SER A 71 4.63 -9.99 14.94
N LEU A 72 4.93 -11.21 14.50
CA LEU A 72 6.25 -11.83 14.63
C LEU A 72 7.28 -11.29 13.63
N LEU A 73 6.86 -10.87 12.43
CA LEU A 73 7.76 -10.54 11.32
C LEU A 73 7.79 -9.05 10.96
N LYS A 74 6.92 -8.23 11.55
CA LYS A 74 6.75 -6.80 11.18
C LYS A 74 6.49 -6.60 9.68
N CYS A 75 5.92 -7.61 9.04
CA CYS A 75 5.54 -7.61 7.62
C CYS A 75 4.08 -7.24 7.48
N VAL A 76 3.73 -6.67 6.32
CA VAL A 76 2.34 -6.50 5.92
C VAL A 76 2.09 -7.47 4.77
N LEU A 77 1.08 -8.32 4.93
CA LEU A 77 0.53 -9.09 3.83
C LEU A 77 -0.68 -8.31 3.30
N ILE A 78 -0.61 -7.96 2.02
CA ILE A 78 -1.70 -7.27 1.34
C ILE A 78 -2.27 -8.23 0.32
N LEU A 79 -3.52 -8.62 0.53
CA LEU A 79 -4.30 -9.34 -0.46
C LEU A 79 -5.19 -8.31 -1.16
N CYS A 80 -4.88 -8.03 -2.42
CA CYS A 80 -5.77 -7.29 -3.30
C CYS A 80 -6.62 -8.32 -4.04
N ALA A 81 -7.87 -8.47 -3.63
CA ALA A 81 -8.81 -9.29 -4.38
C ALA A 81 -9.26 -8.47 -5.60
N ARG A 82 -8.79 -8.85 -6.80
CA ARG A 82 -9.35 -8.37 -8.06
C ARG A 82 -10.66 -9.11 -8.27
N SER A 83 -11.78 -8.40 -8.23
CA SER A 83 -13.03 -8.96 -8.76
C SER A 83 -12.84 -9.25 -10.26
N PRO A 84 -13.37 -10.36 -10.79
CA PRO A 84 -13.29 -10.69 -12.21
C PRO A 84 -14.06 -9.69 -13.10
#